data_AF-A0A975AS57-F1
#
_entry.id   AF-A0A975AS57-F1
#
_cell.length_a   1.000
_cell.length_b   1.000
_cell.length_c   1.000
_cell.angle_alpha   90.00
_cell.angle_beta   90.00
_cell.angle_gamma   90.00
#
_symmetry.space_group_name_H-M   'P 1'
#
loop_
_entity.id
_entity.type
_entity.pdbx_description
1 polymer ?
#
loop_
_entity_poly.entity_id
_entity_poly.type
_entity_poly.pdbx_seq_one_letter_code
_entity_poly.pdbx_strand_id
1 'polypeptide(L)'
;MAGTTQNPPAKVVAKAAAPRSPRKPRQTARTKTAVDTKAPASTPKLLAGGNPQIPKGEGDAPVQAYIAAMPGWKHEVGRRLDAIIERTVPGVHKAVKWNSPFYGIDGDGWFLSYHCYAHYVKVAFFRGAALRPVPPGASRSQDTRYLDIRQHDTLDEAQFAAWVKQASQLPGERM
;
A
#
# COMPACT_ATOMS: atom_id res chain seq x y z
N MET A 1 -48.12 -45.08 -24.68
CA MET A 1 -49.49 -45.17 -25.23
C MET A 1 -50.23 -43.88 -24.92
N ALA A 2 -50.18 -42.92 -25.83
CA ALA A 2 -51.15 -41.83 -25.98
C ALA A 2 -50.84 -41.21 -27.35
N GLY A 3 -51.53 -41.71 -28.37
CA GLY A 3 -51.35 -41.29 -29.76
C GLY A 3 -51.98 -39.93 -30.02
N THR A 4 -51.28 -39.10 -30.78
CA THR A 4 -51.80 -37.86 -31.35
C THR A 4 -52.28 -38.13 -32.78
N THR A 5 -53.55 -37.88 -33.03
CA THR A 5 -54.19 -37.96 -34.35
C THR A 5 -54.47 -36.56 -34.89
N GLN A 6 -54.07 -36.35 -36.15
CA GLN A 6 -54.73 -35.56 -37.21
C GLN A 6 -54.95 -34.03 -37.06
N ASN A 7 -54.10 -33.27 -37.79
CA ASN A 7 -54.40 -32.31 -38.90
C ASN A 7 -55.86 -31.88 -39.21
N PRO A 8 -56.09 -30.86 -40.08
CA PRO A 8 -55.47 -29.53 -40.33
C PRO A 8 -56.64 -28.48 -40.42
N PRO A 9 -56.78 -27.50 -41.38
CA PRO A 9 -55.88 -26.64 -42.17
C PRO A 9 -56.25 -25.14 -42.06
N ALA A 10 -55.52 -24.26 -42.78
CA ALA A 10 -56.08 -23.26 -43.72
C ALA A 10 -55.28 -21.93 -43.79
N LYS A 11 -55.01 -21.55 -45.03
CA LYS A 11 -54.51 -20.24 -45.49
C LYS A 11 -55.51 -19.12 -45.18
N VAL A 12 -55.01 -17.94 -44.81
CA VAL A 12 -55.63 -16.67 -45.21
C VAL A 12 -54.55 -15.66 -45.57
N VAL A 13 -54.73 -15.05 -46.73
CA VAL A 13 -53.99 -13.89 -47.25
C VAL A 13 -54.89 -12.66 -47.05
N ALA A 14 -54.39 -11.60 -46.41
CA ALA A 14 -54.99 -10.25 -46.46
C ALA A 14 -53.88 -9.23 -46.12
N LYS A 15 -53.44 -8.44 -47.11
CA LYS A 15 -53.90 -7.11 -47.54
C LYS A 15 -53.61 -5.97 -46.54
N ALA A 16 -53.04 -4.91 -47.12
CA ALA A 16 -52.35 -3.78 -46.50
C ALA A 16 -53.24 -2.77 -45.76
N ALA A 17 -52.63 -2.08 -44.79
CA ALA A 17 -53.00 -0.74 -44.35
C ALA A 17 -51.76 0.00 -43.81
N ALA A 18 -51.50 1.22 -44.29
CA ALA A 18 -50.46 2.15 -43.83
C ALA A 18 -51.10 3.25 -42.95
N PRO A 19 -50.35 4.17 -42.31
CA PRO A 19 -49.12 4.02 -41.54
C PRO A 19 -49.32 4.52 -40.08
N ARG A 20 -48.57 3.98 -39.11
CA ARG A 20 -48.39 4.62 -37.80
C ARG A 20 -46.89 4.77 -37.53
N SER A 21 -46.45 6.01 -37.40
CA SER A 21 -45.05 6.39 -37.15
C SER A 21 -44.49 5.69 -35.90
N PRO A 22 -43.36 4.95 -36.00
CA PRO A 22 -42.65 4.49 -34.83
C PRO A 22 -41.46 5.40 -34.49
N ARG A 23 -41.36 5.66 -33.18
CA ARG A 23 -40.25 6.31 -32.46
C ARG A 23 -38.87 5.80 -32.89
N LYS A 24 -37.90 6.72 -32.88
CA LYS A 24 -36.44 6.49 -32.99
C LYS A 24 -35.99 5.28 -32.14
N PRO A 25 -35.18 4.35 -32.68
CA PRO A 25 -34.65 3.24 -31.91
C PRO A 25 -33.60 3.70 -30.90
N ARG A 26 -33.69 3.13 -29.70
CA ARG A 26 -32.75 3.19 -28.59
C ARG A 26 -31.41 2.60 -29.04
N GLN A 27 -30.37 3.44 -29.17
CA GLN A 27 -29.01 2.97 -29.43
C GLN A 27 -28.49 2.23 -28.20
N THR A 28 -28.08 0.99 -28.45
CA THR A 28 -27.38 0.11 -27.52
C THR A 28 -26.04 0.73 -27.14
N ALA A 29 -25.79 0.81 -25.83
CA ALA A 29 -24.53 1.30 -25.28
C ALA A 29 -23.39 0.36 -25.69
N ARG A 30 -22.45 0.87 -26.49
CA ARG A 30 -21.14 0.26 -26.66
C ARG A 30 -20.33 0.54 -25.40
N THR A 31 -20.02 -0.50 -24.64
CA THR A 31 -19.10 -0.47 -23.50
C THR A 31 -17.73 -0.02 -24.01
N LYS A 32 -17.36 1.23 -23.71
CA LYS A 32 -15.96 1.67 -23.81
C LYS A 32 -15.28 1.22 -22.53
N THR A 33 -14.53 0.13 -22.62
CA THR A 33 -13.51 -0.20 -21.63
C THR A 33 -12.44 0.89 -21.73
N ALA A 34 -12.60 1.94 -20.92
CA ALA A 34 -11.55 2.92 -20.73
C ALA A 34 -10.49 2.24 -19.86
N VAL A 35 -9.40 1.82 -20.49
CA VAL A 35 -8.17 1.49 -19.79
C VAL A 35 -7.63 2.84 -19.30
N ASP A 36 -7.89 3.17 -18.04
CA ASP A 36 -7.31 4.33 -17.38
C ASP A 36 -5.80 4.15 -17.32
N THR A 37 -5.14 4.60 -18.37
CA THR A 37 -3.68 4.70 -18.42
C THR A 37 -3.34 5.95 -17.62
N LYS A 38 -3.28 5.82 -16.30
CA LYS A 38 -2.86 6.90 -15.40
C LYS A 38 -1.46 7.34 -15.83
N ALA A 39 -1.36 8.63 -16.19
CA ALA A 39 -0.10 9.32 -16.49
C ALA A 39 0.97 9.00 -15.42
N PRO A 40 2.28 9.04 -15.76
CA PRO A 40 3.33 8.77 -14.78
C PRO A 40 3.08 9.62 -13.54
N ALA A 41 3.03 8.96 -12.38
CA ALA A 41 2.76 9.64 -11.13
C ALA A 41 3.76 10.78 -10.98
N SER A 42 3.26 12.01 -10.92
CA SER A 42 4.08 13.15 -10.56
C SER A 42 4.79 12.85 -9.24
N THR A 43 6.07 13.18 -9.15
CA THR A 43 6.88 12.96 -7.95
C THR A 43 6.11 13.48 -6.72
N PRO A 44 5.87 12.65 -5.69
CA PRO A 44 5.09 13.06 -4.54
C PRO A 44 5.64 14.33 -3.90
N LYS A 45 4.73 15.19 -3.44
CA LYS A 45 5.09 16.42 -2.72
C LYS A 45 5.88 16.05 -1.45
N LEU A 46 6.89 16.84 -1.12
CA LEU A 46 7.61 16.70 0.15
C LEU A 46 7.04 17.70 1.18
N LEU A 47 6.90 17.24 2.42
CA LEU A 47 6.59 18.07 3.58
C LEU A 47 7.84 18.83 4.04
N ALA A 48 7.64 19.77 4.97
CA ALA A 48 8.76 20.42 5.66
C ALA A 48 9.70 19.36 6.26
N GLY A 49 11.02 19.53 6.07
CA GLY A 49 12.01 18.54 6.46
C GLY A 49 12.27 17.43 5.42
N GLY A 50 11.59 17.44 4.27
CA GLY A 50 11.85 16.52 3.16
C GLY A 50 11.16 15.17 3.27
N ASN A 51 10.13 15.05 4.12
CA ASN A 51 9.35 13.82 4.24
C ASN A 51 8.37 13.64 3.07
N PRO A 52 8.37 12.49 2.37
CA PRO A 52 7.37 12.22 1.34
C PRO A 52 5.94 12.31 1.86
N GLN A 53 5.10 13.06 1.16
CA GLN A 53 3.67 13.13 1.42
C GLN A 53 2.96 12.01 0.66
N ILE A 54 2.78 10.86 1.32
CA ILE A 54 2.10 9.70 0.76
C ILE A 54 0.78 9.49 1.51
N PRO A 55 -0.36 9.34 0.81
CA PRO A 55 -1.63 9.04 1.44
C PRO A 55 -1.57 7.79 2.32
N LYS A 56 -2.42 7.74 3.35
CA LYS A 56 -2.58 6.54 4.16
C LYS A 56 -2.97 5.36 3.26
N GLY A 57 -2.31 4.23 3.45
CA GLY A 57 -2.61 2.99 2.73
C GLY A 57 -1.94 1.79 3.40
N GLU A 58 -2.56 0.63 3.27
CA GLU A 58 -2.03 -0.64 3.76
C GLU A 58 -1.32 -1.40 2.63
N GLY A 59 -0.40 -2.30 2.99
CA GLY A 59 0.37 -3.14 2.09
C GLY A 59 1.68 -2.52 1.59
N ASP A 60 2.33 -3.24 0.68
CA ASP A 60 3.66 -2.89 0.18
C ASP A 60 3.66 -1.69 -0.77
N ALA A 61 2.67 -1.60 -1.67
CA ALA A 61 2.59 -0.52 -2.66
C ALA A 61 2.74 0.91 -2.10
N PRO A 62 2.03 1.33 -1.02
CA PRO A 62 2.22 2.66 -0.45
C PRO A 62 3.60 2.85 0.19
N VAL A 63 4.20 1.80 0.76
CA VAL A 63 5.56 1.86 1.31
C VAL A 63 6.60 2.01 0.20
N GLN A 64 6.49 1.25 -0.89
CA GLN A 64 7.38 1.42 -2.05
C GLN A 64 7.23 2.81 -2.68
N ALA A 65 6.02 3.34 -2.76
CA ALA A 65 5.78 4.72 -3.23
C ALA A 65 6.45 5.75 -2.31
N TYR A 66 6.43 5.53 -0.99
CA TYR A 66 7.16 6.35 -0.03
C TYR A 66 8.66 6.28 -0.25
N ILE A 67 9.23 5.07 -0.36
CA ILE A 67 10.66 4.85 -0.57
C ILE A 67 11.13 5.53 -1.85
N ALA A 68 10.41 5.33 -2.96
CA ALA A 68 10.69 5.95 -4.26
C ALA A 68 10.69 7.48 -4.20
N ALA A 69 9.91 8.08 -3.31
CA ALA A 69 9.81 9.52 -3.13
C ALA A 69 10.81 10.08 -2.10
N MET A 70 11.54 9.25 -1.36
CA MET A 70 12.54 9.72 -0.40
C MET A 70 13.66 10.48 -1.12
N PRO A 71 14.05 11.70 -0.66
CA PRO A 71 14.97 12.54 -1.42
C PRO A 71 16.44 12.13 -1.26
N GLY A 72 17.17 12.12 -2.40
CA GLY A 72 18.62 11.97 -2.43
C GLY A 72 19.11 10.67 -1.79
N TRP A 73 20.12 10.77 -0.92
CA TRP A 73 20.71 9.62 -0.22
C TRP A 73 19.71 8.85 0.66
N LYS A 74 18.59 9.47 1.04
CA LYS A 74 17.57 8.83 1.87
C LYS A 74 16.81 7.74 1.12
N HIS A 75 16.70 7.82 -0.21
CA HIS A 75 16.12 6.78 -1.05
C HIS A 75 16.82 5.43 -0.83
N GLU A 76 18.15 5.44 -0.90
CA GLU A 76 18.96 4.23 -0.72
C GLU A 76 18.83 3.68 0.71
N VAL A 77 18.79 4.56 1.72
CA VAL A 77 18.51 4.14 3.10
C VAL A 77 17.14 3.47 3.22
N GLY A 78 16.09 4.06 2.64
CA GLY A 78 14.75 3.46 2.62
C GLY A 78 14.72 2.07 1.98
N ARG A 79 15.37 1.91 0.83
CA ARG A 79 15.50 0.62 0.12
C ARG A 79 16.18 -0.43 0.99
N ARG A 80 17.27 -0.08 1.67
CA ARG A 80 17.99 -1.01 2.55
C ARG A 80 17.18 -1.38 3.77
N LEU A 81 16.56 -0.40 4.45
CA LEU A 81 15.72 -0.66 5.61
C LEU A 81 14.60 -1.65 5.27
N ASP A 82 13.86 -1.38 4.19
CA ASP A 82 12.77 -2.24 3.74
C ASP A 82 13.24 -3.67 3.42
N ALA A 83 14.31 -3.81 2.64
CA ALA A 83 14.88 -5.12 2.30
C ALA A 83 15.36 -5.90 3.54
N ILE A 84 15.95 -5.22 4.53
CA ILE A 84 16.36 -5.85 5.80
C ILE A 84 15.13 -6.29 6.60
N ILE A 85 14.07 -5.49 6.62
CA ILE A 85 12.86 -5.82 7.37
C ILE A 85 12.16 -7.02 6.74
N GLU A 86 11.95 -7.02 5.42
CA GLU A 86 11.30 -8.13 4.71
C GLU A 86 12.04 -9.45 4.84
N ARG A 87 13.37 -9.45 4.71
CA ARG A 87 14.17 -10.68 4.84
C ARG A 87 14.18 -11.21 6.27
N THR A 88 14.06 -10.32 7.27
CA THR A 88 14.10 -10.69 8.68
C THR A 88 12.74 -11.19 9.17
N VAL A 89 11.65 -10.62 8.65
CA VAL A 89 10.27 -10.96 9.02
C VAL A 89 9.48 -11.26 7.74
N PRO A 90 9.54 -12.50 7.23
CA PRO A 90 8.76 -12.90 6.06
C PRO A 90 7.26 -12.69 6.33
N GLY A 91 6.57 -12.01 5.42
CA GLY A 91 5.15 -11.68 5.58
C GLY A 91 4.87 -10.49 6.51
N VAL A 92 5.86 -9.64 6.79
CA VAL A 92 5.69 -8.42 7.59
C VAL A 92 4.50 -7.58 7.10
N HIS A 93 3.67 -7.13 8.04
CA HIS A 93 2.56 -6.23 7.74
C HIS A 93 3.09 -4.82 7.54
N LYS A 94 2.71 -4.17 6.43
CA LYS A 94 3.22 -2.86 6.01
C LYS A 94 2.08 -1.86 5.85
N ALA A 95 2.35 -0.59 6.17
CA ALA A 95 1.44 0.50 5.86
C ALA A 95 2.17 1.83 5.75
N VAL A 96 1.52 2.83 5.14
CA VAL A 96 1.83 4.24 5.37
C VAL A 96 0.74 4.83 6.25
N LYS A 97 1.15 5.42 7.38
CA LYS A 97 0.27 6.14 8.31
C LYS A 97 0.92 7.46 8.68
N TRP A 98 0.13 8.54 8.70
CA TRP A 98 0.63 9.89 8.98
C TRP A 98 1.89 10.27 8.16
N ASN A 99 1.93 9.88 6.88
CA ASN A 99 3.07 10.06 5.98
C ASN A 99 4.37 9.38 6.45
N SER A 100 4.29 8.27 7.17
CA SER A 100 5.46 7.47 7.58
C SER A 100 5.20 6.00 7.28
N PRO A 101 6.19 5.21 6.83
CA PRO A 101 6.08 3.77 6.75
C PRO A 101 6.00 3.14 8.14
N PHE A 102 5.16 2.12 8.27
CA PHE A 102 4.97 1.31 9.47
C PHE A 102 5.13 -0.16 9.10
N TYR A 103 5.76 -0.90 10.02
CA TYR A 103 6.01 -2.34 9.91
C TYR A 103 5.54 -3.01 11.19
N GLY A 104 4.85 -4.13 11.03
CA GLY A 104 4.14 -4.81 12.11
C GLY A 104 3.92 -6.28 11.84
N ILE A 105 3.21 -6.91 12.76
CA ILE A 105 2.64 -8.26 12.60
C ILE A 105 1.13 -8.09 12.51
N ASP A 106 0.51 -8.72 11.52
CA ASP A 106 -0.94 -8.63 11.36
C ASP A 106 -1.65 -9.14 12.62
N GLY A 107 -2.62 -8.36 13.11
CA GLY A 107 -3.32 -8.63 14.37
C GLY A 107 -2.56 -8.28 15.67
N ASP A 108 -1.24 -8.15 15.66
CA ASP A 108 -0.40 -7.91 16.86
C ASP A 108 0.22 -6.50 16.92
N GLY A 109 -0.07 -5.67 15.91
CA GLY A 109 0.27 -4.24 15.89
C GLY A 109 1.63 -3.93 15.27
N TRP A 110 2.09 -2.71 15.50
CA TRP A 110 3.28 -2.15 14.84
C TRP A 110 4.50 -2.25 15.75
N PHE A 111 5.65 -2.66 15.23
CA PHE A 111 6.90 -2.72 15.99
C PHE A 111 7.91 -1.65 15.56
N LEU A 112 7.81 -1.15 14.32
CA LEU A 112 8.75 -0.17 13.75
C LEU A 112 8.04 0.84 12.83
N SER A 113 8.53 2.08 12.84
CA SER A 113 8.24 3.09 11.82
C SER A 113 9.49 3.89 11.50
N TYR A 114 9.55 4.57 10.35
CA TYR A 114 10.60 5.57 10.10
C TYR A 114 10.07 6.82 9.39
N HIS A 115 10.80 7.93 9.57
CA HIS A 115 10.45 9.23 9.03
C HIS A 115 11.68 9.97 8.51
N CYS A 116 11.53 10.67 7.38
CA CYS A 116 12.58 11.51 6.84
C CYS A 116 12.58 12.89 7.53
N TYR A 117 13.73 13.26 8.10
CA TYR A 117 14.03 14.62 8.54
C TYR A 117 15.01 15.29 7.59
N ALA A 118 15.25 16.60 7.75
CA ALA A 118 16.12 17.35 6.86
C ALA A 118 17.51 16.70 6.71
N HIS A 119 18.10 16.26 7.84
CA HIS A 119 19.48 15.79 7.89
C HIS A 119 19.65 14.31 8.27
N TYR A 120 18.56 13.59 8.56
CA TYR A 120 18.61 12.19 8.97
C TYR A 120 17.32 11.45 8.62
N VAL A 121 17.37 10.12 8.59
CA VAL A 121 16.20 9.25 8.65
C VAL A 121 16.10 8.74 10.08
N LYS A 122 14.97 8.97 10.75
CA LYS A 122 14.74 8.49 12.11
C LYS A 122 13.92 7.21 12.04
N VAL A 123 14.49 6.11 12.52
CA VAL A 123 13.78 4.86 12.75
C VAL A 123 13.33 4.83 14.20
N ALA A 124 12.06 4.53 14.44
CA ALA A 124 11.46 4.36 15.76
C ALA A 124 11.14 2.88 15.99
N PHE A 125 11.73 2.31 17.04
CA PHE A 125 11.36 1.01 17.58
C PHE A 125 10.43 1.23 18.77
N PHE A 126 9.18 0.79 18.67
CA PHE A 126 8.19 1.18 19.67
C PHE A 126 8.42 0.55 21.05
N ARG A 127 8.92 -0.70 21.08
CA ARG A 127 9.44 -1.38 22.27
C ARG A 127 10.98 -1.36 22.34
N GLY A 128 11.57 -0.26 21.85
CA GLY A 128 13.02 -0.10 21.70
C GLY A 128 13.83 -0.29 22.99
N ALA A 129 13.29 0.07 24.16
CA ALA A 129 13.95 -0.08 25.45
C ALA A 129 14.19 -1.55 25.86
N ALA A 130 13.39 -2.48 25.32
CA ALA A 130 13.54 -3.91 25.59
C ALA A 130 14.62 -4.58 24.69
N LEU A 131 15.06 -3.91 23.63
CA LEU A 131 16.01 -4.46 22.68
C LEU A 131 17.43 -4.54 23.27
N ARG A 132 18.24 -5.45 22.71
CA ARG A 132 19.64 -5.66 23.08
C ARG A 132 20.54 -5.66 21.84
N PRO A 133 21.58 -4.81 21.79
CA PRO A 133 21.77 -3.62 22.63
C PRO A 133 20.58 -2.65 22.49
N VAL A 134 20.43 -1.70 23.41
CA VAL A 134 19.35 -0.70 23.31
C VAL A 134 19.70 0.29 22.19
N PRO A 135 18.80 0.61 21.23
CA PRO A 135 19.07 1.64 20.24
C PRO A 135 19.40 3.00 20.89
N PRO A 136 20.37 3.76 20.36
CA PRO A 136 21.01 4.85 21.09
C PRO A 136 20.10 6.07 21.32
N GLY A 137 19.11 6.30 20.45
CA GLY A 137 18.24 7.47 20.55
C GLY A 137 17.20 7.33 21.65
N ALA A 138 17.27 8.17 22.67
CA ALA A 138 16.26 8.24 23.73
C ALA A 138 14.93 8.82 23.22
N SER A 139 13.82 8.40 23.82
CA SER A 139 12.51 9.02 23.63
C SER A 139 12.01 9.62 24.94
N ARG A 140 11.04 10.54 24.83
CA ARG A 140 10.25 10.98 26.00
C ARG A 140 9.33 9.87 26.50
N SER A 141 8.91 8.97 25.61
CA SER A 141 8.26 7.72 26.00
C SER A 141 9.31 6.78 26.61
N GLN A 142 8.94 6.06 27.67
CA GLN A 142 9.84 5.13 28.35
C GLN A 142 10.26 3.98 27.42
N ASP A 143 9.37 3.54 26.54
CA ASP A 143 9.55 2.31 25.74
C ASP A 143 10.21 2.56 24.38
N THR A 144 9.87 3.65 23.70
CA THR A 144 10.38 3.89 22.35
C THR A 144 11.86 4.24 22.35
N ARG A 145 12.62 3.68 21.41
CA ARG A 145 13.99 4.13 21.12
C ARG A 145 14.15 4.40 19.64
N TYR A 146 15.10 5.28 19.33
CA TYR A 146 15.36 5.72 17.97
C TYR A 146 16.73 5.29 17.49
N LEU A 147 16.82 5.10 16.18
CA LEU A 147 18.05 5.08 15.42
C LEU A 147 17.98 6.20 14.39
N ASP A 148 18.85 7.20 14.51
CA ASP A 148 18.97 8.27 13.54
C ASP A 148 20.11 7.92 12.57
N ILE A 149 19.79 7.76 11.28
CA ILE A 149 20.75 7.45 10.23
C ILE A 149 21.05 8.73 9.46
N ARG A 150 22.31 9.16 9.42
CA ARG A 150 22.78 10.35 8.70
C ARG A 150 23.48 9.97 7.40
N GLN A 151 23.69 10.96 6.53
CA GLN A 151 24.20 10.78 5.18
C GLN A 151 25.54 10.02 5.09
N HIS A 152 26.41 10.22 6.08
CA HIS A 152 27.75 9.65 6.11
C HIS A 152 27.88 8.50 7.11
N ASP A 153 26.77 8.09 7.74
CA ASP A 153 26.76 6.96 8.65
C ASP A 153 26.78 5.67 7.83
N THR A 154 27.53 4.69 8.31
CA THR A 154 27.40 3.33 7.80
C THR A 154 26.30 2.63 8.61
N LEU A 155 25.23 2.21 7.95
CA LEU A 155 24.21 1.39 8.59
C LEU A 155 24.81 0.01 8.90
N ASP A 156 24.93 -0.32 10.18
CA ASP A 156 25.20 -1.69 10.62
C ASP A 156 23.95 -2.55 10.36
N GLU A 157 23.92 -3.17 9.18
CA GLU A 157 22.78 -3.98 8.75
C GLU A 157 22.56 -5.22 9.60
N ALA A 158 23.64 -5.79 10.17
CA ALA A 158 23.55 -6.97 11.01
C ALA A 158 22.88 -6.61 12.34
N GLN A 159 23.31 -5.50 12.96
CA GLN A 159 22.69 -4.97 14.16
C GLN A 159 21.25 -4.52 13.91
N PHE A 160 20.96 -3.87 12.78
CA PHE A 160 19.61 -3.47 12.43
C PHE A 160 18.68 -4.68 12.26
N ALA A 161 19.12 -5.73 11.55
CA ALA A 161 18.37 -6.98 11.43
C ALA A 161 18.12 -7.64 12.80
N ALA A 162 19.13 -7.65 13.68
CA ALA A 162 18.98 -8.18 15.04
C ALA A 162 17.94 -7.41 15.86
N TRP A 163 17.85 -6.08 15.70
CA TRP A 163 16.79 -5.28 16.32
C TRP A 163 15.42 -5.54 15.73
N VAL A 164 15.30 -5.64 14.41
CA VAL A 164 14.02 -5.97 13.74
C VAL A 164 13.50 -7.32 14.23
N LYS A 165 14.35 -8.34 14.29
CA LYS A 165 13.99 -9.68 14.78
C LYS A 165 13.50 -9.66 16.23
N GLN A 166 14.17 -8.91 17.10
CA GLN A 166 13.73 -8.76 18.49
C GLN A 166 12.41 -8.00 18.58
N ALA A 167 12.29 -6.89 17.86
CA ALA A 167 11.09 -6.04 17.88
C ALA A 167 9.85 -6.79 17.37
N SER A 168 9.99 -7.66 16.36
CA SER A 168 8.89 -8.46 15.83
C SER A 168 8.40 -9.57 16.77
N GLN A 169 9.11 -9.82 17.87
CA GLN A 169 8.75 -10.82 18.88
C GLN A 169 8.13 -10.19 20.14
N LEU A 170 8.00 -8.86 20.17
CA LEU A 170 7.41 -8.12 21.28
C LEU A 170 6.01 -7.64 20.89
N PRO A 171 5.10 -7.44 21.87
CA PRO A 171 3.78 -6.89 21.61
C PRO A 171 3.88 -5.54 20.89
N GLY A 172 3.24 -5.44 19.73
CA GLY A 172 3.23 -4.23 18.92
C GLY A 172 2.36 -3.13 19.52
N GLU A 173 2.54 -1.91 19.00
CA GLU A 173 1.69 -0.78 19.32
C GLU A 173 0.38 -0.82 18.51
N ARG A 174 -0.73 -0.54 19.17
CA ARG A 174 -2.04 -0.40 18.53
C ARG A 174 -2.24 1.06 18.13
N MET A 175 -2.33 1.29 16.83
CA MET A 175 -2.42 2.63 16.21
C MET A 175 -3.36 2.60 15.01
#